data_AF-A0AAD8L9C7-F1
#
_entry.id   AF-A0AAD8L9C7-F1
#
_cell.length_a   1.000
_cell.length_b   1.000
_cell.length_c   1.000
_cell.angle_alpha   90.00
_cell.angle_beta   90.00
_cell.angle_gamma   90.00
#
_symmetry.space_group_name_H-M   'P 1'
#
loop_
_entity.id
_entity.type
_entity.pdbx_description
1 polymer ?
#
loop_
_entity_poly.entity_id
_entity_poly.type
_entity_poly.pdbx_seq_one_letter_code
_entity_poly.pdbx_strand_id
1 'polypeptide(L)'
;MSASTLEMRTKSRRKASEVNRRRRTRVAAALDALEDLLPHSKEGNKTNVVDDCIYYIKHLQLYMRELSRNRLGGEPTSSHLLYLEGYGHYLVRENSDIGAHAHQDMLGKLFEANPSEVTKLLESRDLFMMPYSPN
;
A
#
# COMPACT_ATOMS: atom_id res chain seq x y z
N MET A 1 -11.77 -57.93 -11.02
CA MET A 1 -11.98 -56.69 -10.25
C MET A 1 -13.43 -56.65 -9.81
N SER A 2 -13.71 -56.51 -8.51
CA SER A 2 -15.05 -56.68 -7.92
C SER A 2 -15.92 -55.42 -8.09
N ALA A 3 -17.25 -55.59 -8.15
CA ALA A 3 -18.21 -54.48 -8.29
C ALA A 3 -18.04 -53.38 -7.21
N SER A 4 -17.68 -53.74 -5.98
CA SER A 4 -17.37 -52.79 -4.89
C SER A 4 -16.23 -51.83 -5.20
N THR A 5 -15.20 -52.27 -5.93
CA THR A 5 -14.04 -51.42 -6.26
C THR A 5 -14.40 -50.36 -7.29
N LEU A 6 -15.33 -50.66 -8.20
CA LEU A 6 -15.82 -49.72 -9.22
C LEU A 6 -16.71 -48.64 -8.59
N GLU A 7 -17.61 -49.05 -7.68
CA GLU A 7 -18.48 -48.19 -6.86
C GLU A 7 -17.70 -47.18 -6.01
N MET A 8 -16.59 -47.60 -5.39
CA MET A 8 -15.74 -46.67 -4.62
C MET A 8 -15.03 -45.67 -5.53
N ARG A 9 -14.58 -46.09 -6.72
CA ARG A 9 -13.94 -45.21 -7.72
C ARG A 9 -14.88 -44.13 -8.24
N THR A 10 -16.15 -44.46 -8.48
CA THR A 10 -17.15 -43.51 -8.99
C THR A 10 -17.56 -42.49 -7.91
N LYS A 11 -17.72 -42.92 -6.65
CA LYS A 11 -17.96 -42.03 -5.50
C LYS A 11 -16.79 -41.07 -5.27
N SER A 12 -15.56 -41.56 -5.30
CA SER A 12 -14.35 -40.74 -5.18
C SER A 12 -14.24 -39.70 -6.30
N ARG A 13 -14.50 -40.11 -7.56
CA ARG A 13 -14.49 -39.20 -8.72
C ARG A 13 -15.57 -38.12 -8.63
N ARG A 14 -16.78 -38.47 -8.15
CA ARG A 14 -17.87 -37.51 -7.90
C ARG A 14 -17.49 -36.48 -6.84
N LYS A 15 -16.91 -36.93 -5.72
CA LYS A 15 -16.41 -36.05 -4.66
C LYS A 15 -15.33 -35.10 -5.17
N ALA A 16 -14.37 -35.61 -5.95
CA ALA A 16 -13.33 -34.79 -6.57
C ALA A 16 -13.90 -33.75 -7.56
N SER A 17 -14.89 -34.14 -8.37
CA SER A 17 -15.59 -33.23 -9.30
C SER A 17 -16.30 -32.09 -8.58
N GLU A 18 -16.98 -32.39 -7.46
CA GLU A 18 -17.67 -31.37 -6.67
C GLU A 18 -16.70 -30.39 -6.00
N VAL A 19 -15.59 -30.90 -5.44
CA VAL A 19 -14.54 -30.04 -4.87
C VAL A 19 -13.95 -29.12 -5.94
N ASN A 20 -13.66 -29.65 -7.13
CA ASN A 20 -13.16 -28.83 -8.23
C ASN A 20 -14.19 -27.79 -8.68
N ARG A 21 -15.48 -28.15 -8.76
CA ARG A 21 -16.56 -27.20 -9.07
C ARG A 21 -16.60 -26.06 -8.07
N ARG A 22 -16.63 -26.37 -6.76
CA ARG A 22 -16.61 -25.35 -5.70
C ARG A 22 -15.37 -24.46 -5.77
N ARG A 23 -14.20 -25.03 -6.07
CA ARG A 23 -12.97 -24.26 -6.30
C ARG A 23 -13.13 -23.30 -7.47
N ARG A 24 -13.62 -23.77 -8.62
CA ARG A 24 -13.85 -22.92 -9.82
C ARG A 24 -14.84 -21.80 -9.55
N THR A 25 -15.92 -22.07 -8.81
CA THR A 25 -16.90 -21.04 -8.43
C THR A 25 -16.28 -19.95 -7.56
N ARG A 26 -15.46 -20.31 -6.56
CA ARG A 26 -14.74 -19.32 -5.73
C ARG A 26 -13.77 -18.46 -6.55
N VAL A 27 -13.06 -19.07 -7.50
CA VAL A 27 -12.15 -18.35 -8.40
C VAL A 27 -12.90 -17.38 -9.30
N ALA A 28 -14.02 -17.80 -9.89
CA ALA A 28 -14.84 -16.93 -10.72
C ALA A 28 -15.36 -15.71 -9.94
N ALA A 29 -15.91 -15.93 -8.74
CA ALA A 29 -16.38 -14.84 -7.89
C ALA A 29 -15.26 -13.85 -7.49
N ALA A 30 -14.04 -14.35 -7.25
CA ALA A 30 -12.90 -13.49 -6.96
C ALA A 30 -12.46 -12.67 -8.18
N LEU A 31 -12.53 -13.25 -9.40
CA LEU A 31 -12.24 -12.52 -10.63
C LEU A 31 -13.29 -11.44 -10.90
N ASP A 32 -14.58 -11.75 -10.73
CA ASP A 32 -15.65 -10.76 -10.88
C ASP A 32 -15.47 -9.61 -9.88
N ALA A 33 -15.13 -9.90 -8.61
CA ALA A 33 -14.87 -8.87 -7.60
C ALA A 33 -13.64 -8.00 -7.90
N LEU A 34 -12.61 -8.56 -8.55
CA LEU A 34 -11.45 -7.80 -9.02
C LEU A 34 -11.82 -6.90 -10.20
N GLU A 35 -12.64 -7.41 -11.12
CA GLU A 35 -13.13 -6.68 -12.29
C GLU A 35 -13.90 -5.43 -11.85
N ASP A 36 -14.77 -5.54 -10.85
CA ASP A 36 -15.58 -4.43 -10.31
C ASP A 36 -14.75 -3.26 -9.74
N LEU A 37 -13.48 -3.49 -9.37
CA LEU A 37 -12.58 -2.46 -8.84
C LEU A 37 -11.86 -1.66 -9.93
N LEU A 38 -11.96 -2.10 -11.19
CA LEU A 38 -11.27 -1.46 -12.30
C LEU A 38 -12.10 -0.31 -12.90
N PRO A 39 -11.47 0.84 -13.21
CA PRO A 39 -12.17 2.00 -13.76
C PRO A 39 -12.79 1.77 -15.16
N HIS A 40 -12.36 0.75 -15.89
CA HIS A 40 -12.83 0.40 -17.24
C HIS A 40 -13.35 -1.04 -17.38
N SER A 41 -13.85 -1.60 -16.27
CA SER A 41 -14.34 -2.98 -16.13
C SER A 41 -15.23 -3.50 -17.28
N LYS A 42 -16.06 -2.65 -17.90
CA LYS A 42 -17.20 -3.12 -18.72
C LYS A 42 -16.90 -3.40 -20.20
N GLU A 43 -15.69 -3.15 -20.70
CA GLU A 43 -15.40 -3.20 -22.15
C GLU A 43 -14.25 -4.16 -22.55
N GLY A 44 -13.64 -4.85 -21.57
CA GLY A 44 -12.46 -5.71 -21.80
C GLY A 44 -12.77 -7.21 -21.77
N ASN A 45 -12.07 -7.99 -22.61
CA ASN A 45 -12.10 -9.46 -22.54
C ASN A 45 -11.68 -9.95 -21.14
N LYS A 46 -12.55 -10.75 -20.50
CA LYS A 46 -12.35 -11.35 -19.16
C LYS A 46 -11.03 -12.12 -18.96
N THR A 47 -10.28 -12.38 -20.04
CA THR A 47 -8.98 -13.06 -19.98
C THR A 47 -7.86 -12.19 -19.39
N ASN A 48 -8.06 -10.86 -19.32
CA ASN A 48 -7.00 -9.92 -18.95
C ASN A 48 -7.21 -9.23 -17.60
N VAL A 49 -8.28 -9.57 -16.85
CA VAL A 49 -8.65 -8.88 -15.59
C VAL A 49 -7.50 -8.81 -14.58
N VAL A 50 -6.70 -9.88 -14.46
CA VAL A 50 -5.56 -9.91 -13.54
C VAL A 50 -4.44 -8.97 -14.00
N ASP A 51 -4.15 -8.93 -15.30
CA ASP A 51 -3.14 -8.04 -15.86
C ASP A 51 -3.57 -6.57 -15.75
N ASP A 52 -4.86 -6.30 -15.97
CA ASP A 52 -5.45 -4.98 -15.81
C ASP A 52 -5.40 -4.51 -14.35
N CYS A 53 -5.62 -5.43 -13.38
CA CYS A 53 -5.42 -5.15 -11.96
C CYS A 53 -3.96 -4.82 -11.64
N ILE A 54 -3.00 -5.59 -12.18
CA ILE A 54 -1.57 -5.32 -11.98
C ILE A 54 -1.22 -3.94 -12.56
N TYR A 55 -1.71 -3.62 -13.75
CA TYR A 55 -1.49 -2.32 -14.38
C TYR A 55 -2.08 -1.19 -13.54
N TYR A 56 -3.31 -1.34 -13.06
CA TYR A 56 -3.98 -0.30 -12.29
C TYR A 56 -3.31 -0.07 -10.92
N ILE A 57 -2.85 -1.13 -10.24
CA ILE A 57 -2.07 -1.00 -9.00
C ILE A 57 -0.77 -0.23 -9.28
N LYS A 58 -0.06 -0.54 -10.36
CA LYS A 58 1.16 0.21 -10.74
C LYS A 58 0.85 1.68 -11.04
N HIS A 59 -0.24 1.96 -11.74
CA HIS A 59 -0.70 3.31 -12.01
C HIS A 59 -0.97 4.08 -10.71
N LEU A 60 -1.72 3.49 -9.77
CA LEU A 60 -2.00 4.10 -8.47
C LEU A 60 -0.72 4.36 -7.67
N GLN A 61 0.23 3.42 -7.67
CA GLN A 61 1.53 3.58 -7.01
C GLN A 61 2.33 4.76 -7.58
N LEU A 62 2.34 4.91 -8.91
CA LEU A 62 3.00 6.04 -9.58
C LEU A 62 2.30 7.35 -9.25
N TYR A 63 0.97 7.39 -9.34
CA TYR A 63 0.17 8.57 -9.03
C TYR A 63 0.38 9.05 -7.58
N MET A 64 0.40 8.12 -6.61
CA MET A 64 0.71 8.44 -5.22
C MET A 64 2.11 9.04 -5.03
N ARG A 65 3.11 8.51 -5.76
CA ARG A 65 4.50 9.02 -5.72
C ARG A 65 4.60 10.42 -6.30
N GLU A 66 3.90 10.69 -7.40
CA GLU A 66 3.87 12.03 -8.00
C GLU A 66 3.14 13.01 -7.07
N LEU A 67 1.98 12.63 -6.54
CA LEU A 67 1.24 13.47 -5.60
C LEU A 67 2.05 13.78 -4.34
N SER A 68 2.81 12.82 -3.80
CA SER A 68 3.69 13.06 -2.65
C SER A 68 4.87 13.98 -2.98
N ARG A 69 5.41 13.92 -4.21
CA ARG A 69 6.48 14.83 -4.67
C ARG A 69 5.99 16.25 -4.95
N ASN A 70 4.73 16.40 -5.35
CA ASN A 70 4.13 17.67 -5.76
C ASN A 70 3.42 18.43 -4.61
N ARG A 71 3.39 17.89 -3.38
CA ARG A 71 2.61 18.46 -2.24
C ARG A 71 3.19 19.72 -1.61
N LEU A 72 4.38 20.16 -1.99
CA LEU A 72 4.85 21.52 -1.77
C LEU A 72 5.37 22.03 -3.10
N GLY A 73 4.89 23.19 -3.57
CA GLY A 73 5.44 23.89 -4.73
C GLY A 73 6.86 24.42 -4.49
N GLY A 74 7.76 23.55 -4.04
CA GLY A 74 9.14 23.80 -3.68
C GLY A 74 9.85 22.47 -3.45
N GLU A 75 10.77 22.16 -4.35
CA GLU A 75 11.76 21.07 -4.38
C GLU A 75 11.28 19.61 -4.13
N PRO A 76 11.76 18.63 -4.93
CA PRO A 76 11.35 17.24 -4.80
C PRO A 76 11.76 16.68 -3.43
N THR A 77 10.79 16.47 -2.55
CA THR A 77 11.05 15.73 -1.31
C THR A 77 11.41 14.30 -1.67
N SER A 78 12.60 13.85 -1.29
CA SER A 78 13.15 12.49 -1.51
C SER A 78 12.44 11.43 -0.66
N SER A 79 11.15 11.58 -0.42
CA SER A 79 10.29 10.63 0.29
C SER A 79 9.97 9.48 -0.66
N HIS A 80 10.85 8.48 -0.69
CA HIS A 80 10.60 7.25 -1.43
C HIS A 80 9.57 6.43 -0.66
N LEU A 81 8.34 6.35 -1.19
CA LEU A 81 7.36 5.37 -0.74
C LEU A 81 7.91 3.97 -1.01
N LEU A 82 8.31 3.26 0.05
CA LEU A 82 8.73 1.87 -0.04
C LEU A 82 7.53 0.96 0.18
N TYR A 83 7.29 0.08 -0.79
CA TYR A 83 6.43 -1.09 -0.57
C TYR A 83 7.26 -2.13 0.18
N LEU A 84 6.99 -2.30 1.48
CA LEU A 84 7.58 -3.37 2.26
C LEU A 84 6.64 -4.58 2.22
N GLU A 85 7.03 -5.59 1.45
CA GLU A 85 6.29 -6.84 1.31
C GLU A 85 5.99 -7.45 2.69
N GLY A 86 4.70 -7.73 2.96
CA GLY A 86 4.22 -8.28 4.23
C GLY A 86 3.53 -7.29 5.19
N TYR A 87 3.61 -5.96 4.96
CA TYR A 87 3.06 -4.96 5.90
C TYR A 87 1.80 -4.21 5.42
N GLY A 88 1.36 -4.43 4.17
CA GLY A 88 0.08 -3.87 3.66
C GLY A 88 0.01 -2.34 3.54
N HIS A 89 1.04 -1.60 3.94
CA HIS A 89 1.08 -0.14 3.92
C HIS A 89 2.41 0.38 3.35
N TYR A 90 2.35 1.48 2.60
CA TYR A 90 3.55 2.19 2.13
C TYR A 90 4.15 2.97 3.29
N LEU A 91 5.41 2.69 3.60
CA LEU A 91 6.16 3.50 4.56
C LEU A 91 6.81 4.65 3.79
N VAL A 92 6.63 5.87 4.30
CA VAL A 92 7.47 7.00 3.90
C VAL A 92 8.85 6.73 4.48
N ARG A 93 9.77 6.21 3.67
CA ARG A 93 11.19 6.23 4.04
C ARG A 93 11.69 7.63 3.69
N GLU A 94 11.90 8.46 4.71
CA GLU A 94 12.81 9.58 4.57
C GLU A 94 14.21 9.01 4.33
N ASN A 95 14.64 8.96 3.06
CA ASN A 95 16.05 8.73 2.73
C ASN A 95 16.82 10.01 3.03
N SER A 96 16.91 10.36 4.30
CA SER A 96 17.59 11.55 4.78
C SER A 96 18.30 11.26 6.09
N ASP A 97 19.02 10.14 6.19
CA ASP A 97 19.96 9.95 7.30
C ASP A 97 21.07 11.02 7.30
N ILE A 98 21.26 11.77 6.20
CA ILE A 98 22.21 12.89 6.12
C ILE A 98 21.50 14.25 6.26
N GLY A 99 20.27 14.40 5.76
CA GLY A 99 19.54 15.68 5.80
C GLY A 99 18.63 15.85 7.01
N ALA A 100 18.11 14.78 7.61
CA ALA A 100 17.32 14.86 8.84
C ALA A 100 18.21 15.28 10.01
N HIS A 101 19.42 14.71 10.11
CA HIS A 101 20.43 15.17 11.06
C HIS A 101 20.89 16.62 10.77
N ALA A 102 21.08 17.00 9.50
CA ALA A 102 21.47 18.38 9.18
C ALA A 102 20.38 19.42 9.53
N HIS A 103 19.11 19.11 9.29
CA HIS A 103 18.00 19.97 9.69
C HIS A 103 17.77 19.95 11.20
N GLN A 104 17.94 18.80 11.86
CA GLN A 104 17.89 18.69 13.32
C GLN A 104 19.01 19.49 13.99
N ASP A 105 20.25 19.41 13.49
CA ASP A 105 21.39 20.18 13.97
C ASP A 105 21.21 21.68 13.71
N MET A 106 20.64 22.05 12.57
CA MET A 106 20.32 23.45 12.25
C MET A 106 19.22 24.00 13.15
N LEU A 107 18.15 23.22 13.40
CA LEU A 107 17.11 23.56 14.37
C LEU A 107 17.69 23.69 15.78
N GLY A 108 18.57 22.77 16.19
CA GLY A 108 19.31 22.87 17.45
C GLY A 108 20.07 24.18 17.58
N LYS A 109 20.85 24.56 16.56
CA LYS A 109 21.58 25.84 16.52
C LYS A 109 20.67 27.06 16.57
N LEU A 110 19.51 27.02 15.90
CA LEU A 110 18.50 28.08 15.97
C LEU A 110 17.90 28.22 17.36
N PHE A 111 17.57 27.10 18.02
CA PHE A 111 17.10 27.07 19.39
C PHE A 111 18.16 27.55 20.40
N GLU A 112 19.43 27.23 20.18
CA GLU A 112 20.54 27.74 20.99
C GLU A 112 20.77 29.23 20.81
N ALA A 113 20.67 29.74 19.58
CA ALA A 113 20.89 31.16 19.28
C ALA A 113 19.74 32.04 19.78
N ASN A 114 18.48 31.60 19.61
CA ASN A 114 17.32 32.38 20.04
C ASN A 114 16.09 31.51 20.36
N PRO A 115 16.02 30.92 21.55
CA PRO A 115 14.95 29.98 21.90
C PRO A 115 13.56 30.64 21.94
N SER A 116 13.47 31.91 22.33
CA SER A 116 12.17 32.61 22.46
C SER A 116 11.54 32.98 21.11
N GLU A 117 12.34 33.38 20.13
CA GLU A 117 11.85 33.64 18.76
C GLU A 117 11.40 32.34 18.09
N VAL A 118 12.18 31.27 18.20
CA VAL A 118 11.87 29.99 17.58
C VAL A 118 10.60 29.39 18.17
N THR A 119 10.42 29.45 19.50
CA THR A 119 9.18 28.99 20.15
C THR A 119 7.97 29.80 19.72
N LYS A 120 8.03 31.14 19.70
CA LYS A 120 6.93 31.99 19.18
C LYS A 120 6.57 31.68 17.73
N LEU A 121 7.58 31.45 16.87
CA LEU A 121 7.35 31.10 15.48
C LEU A 121 6.65 29.75 15.36
N LEU A 122 7.10 28.75 16.11
CA LEU A 122 6.48 27.42 16.11
C LEU A 122 5.06 27.46 16.68
N GLU A 123 4.81 28.24 17.73
CA GLU A 123 3.48 28.49 18.27
C GLU A 123 2.57 29.16 17.24
N SER A 124 3.06 30.17 16.52
CA SER A 124 2.28 30.87 15.46
C SER A 124 1.91 29.97 14.27
N ARG A 125 2.53 28.80 14.17
CA ARG A 125 2.34 27.82 13.09
C ARG A 125 1.69 26.52 13.57
N ASP A 126 1.25 26.45 14.83
CA ASP A 126 0.70 25.25 15.47
C ASP A 126 1.67 24.04 15.46
N LEU A 127 2.98 24.31 15.44
CA LEU A 127 4.05 23.31 15.39
C LEU A 127 4.77 23.14 16.74
N PHE A 128 4.38 23.89 17.77
CA PHE A 128 4.99 23.81 19.09
C PHE A 128 4.36 22.67 19.92
N MET A 129 5.02 21.52 19.98
CA MET A 129 4.65 20.40 20.85
C MET A 129 5.58 20.37 22.06
N MET A 130 5.08 20.78 23.23
CA MET A 130 5.82 20.60 24.48
C MET A 130 6.09 19.11 24.69
N PRO A 131 7.35 18.69 24.92
CA PRO A 131 7.61 17.31 25.32
C PRO A 131 6.83 17.04 26.61
N TYR A 132 5.97 16.03 26.57
CA TYR A 132 5.28 15.57 27.77
C TYR A 132 6.35 15.10 28.76
N SER A 133 6.48 15.83 29.87
CA SER A 133 7.26 15.38 31.01
C SER A 133 6.58 14.13 31.57
N PRO A 134 7.25 12.96 31.61
CA PRO A 134 6.73 11.83 32.36
C PRO A 134 6.75 12.19 33.86
N ASN A 135 5.61 11.93 34.53
CA ASN A 135 5.48 11.99 36.00
C ASN A 135 6.34 10.91 36.68
#